data_AF-A0A175JUQ3-F1
#
_entry.id   AF-A0A175JUQ3-F1
#
_cell.length_a   1.000
_cell.length_b   1.000
_cell.length_c   1.000
_cell.angle_alpha   90.00
_cell.angle_beta   90.00
_cell.angle_gamma   90.00
#
_symmetry.space_group_name_H-M   'P 1'
#
loop_
_entity.id
_entity.type
_entity.pdbx_description
1 polymer ?
#
loop_
_entity_poly.entity_id
_entity_poly.type
_entity_poly.pdbx_seq_one_letter_code
_entity_poly.pdbx_strand_id
1 'polypeptide(L)'
;MDKIKQQVMKKKKKKLACSSLISINKKYQQSKEEYLEMRNELKNDRNILLKTISEIAESIGQVFIREGWGCLTMNSKIIERVSQYHWKDEEKNILELTNVITNSVKTHSVQNTTRKPTNVFHGRVVYSYNPQNEYELKLEKGEWITVISTDGEWWEGESKGKIGIFPSHYVERDVKIN
;
A
#
# COMPACT_ATOMS: atom_id res chain seq x y z
N MET A 1 -13.71 79.92 21.45
CA MET A 1 -13.21 79.38 20.16
C MET A 1 -12.53 78.02 20.32
N ASP A 2 -11.73 77.78 21.37
CA ASP A 2 -10.92 76.55 21.46
C ASP A 2 -11.68 75.25 21.78
N LYS A 3 -12.76 75.31 22.56
CA LYS A 3 -13.61 74.13 22.85
C LYS A 3 -14.25 73.56 21.58
N ILE A 4 -14.69 74.43 20.65
CA ILE A 4 -15.29 74.03 19.37
C ILE A 4 -14.24 73.40 18.46
N LYS A 5 -13.03 73.98 18.38
CA LYS A 5 -11.91 73.42 17.60
C LYS A 5 -11.50 72.02 18.11
N GLN A 6 -11.41 71.82 19.43
CA GLN A 6 -11.13 70.51 20.01
C GLN A 6 -12.21 69.46 19.69
N GLN A 7 -13.48 69.86 19.70
CA GLN A 7 -14.60 68.96 19.42
C GLN A 7 -14.66 68.54 17.95
N VAL A 8 -14.36 69.46 17.03
CA VAL A 8 -14.21 69.18 15.59
C VAL A 8 -13.02 68.24 15.34
N MET A 9 -11.87 68.47 16.00
CA MET A 9 -10.69 67.60 15.88
C MET A 9 -10.94 66.18 16.43
N LYS A 10 -11.66 66.05 17.55
CA LYS A 10 -12.10 64.74 18.09
C LYS A 10 -13.05 64.00 17.13
N LYS A 11 -14.03 64.69 16.55
CA LYS A 11 -14.94 64.09 15.54
C LYS A 11 -14.19 63.64 14.28
N LYS A 12 -13.23 64.44 13.80
CA LYS A 12 -12.39 64.11 12.63
C LYS A 12 -11.50 62.90 12.90
N LYS A 13 -10.86 62.80 14.08
CA LYS A 13 -10.11 61.61 14.51
C LYS A 13 -10.97 60.35 14.63
N LYS A 14 -12.18 60.44 15.21
CA LYS A 14 -13.14 59.32 15.27
C LYS A 14 -13.57 58.85 13.87
N LYS A 15 -13.80 59.77 12.94
CA LYS A 15 -14.18 59.45 11.55
C LYS A 15 -13.04 58.78 10.78
N LEU A 16 -11.80 59.24 10.98
CA LEU A 16 -10.58 58.65 10.41
C LEU A 16 -10.31 57.23 10.94
N ALA A 17 -10.53 57.01 12.24
CA ALA A 17 -10.40 55.70 12.87
C ALA A 17 -11.43 54.69 12.32
N CYS A 18 -12.66 55.16 12.06
CA CYS A 18 -13.72 54.33 11.48
C CYS A 18 -13.42 53.93 10.02
N SER A 19 -12.88 54.84 9.20
CA SER A 19 -12.49 54.50 7.82
C SER A 19 -11.28 53.56 7.77
N SER A 20 -10.33 53.71 8.69
CA SER A 20 -9.21 52.76 8.84
C SER A 20 -9.72 51.36 9.18
N LEU A 21 -10.63 51.23 10.15
CA LEU A 21 -11.22 49.94 10.54
C LEU A 21 -11.95 49.26 9.37
N ILE A 22 -12.70 50.00 8.57
CA ILE A 22 -13.38 49.47 7.38
C ILE A 22 -12.36 48.95 6.37
N SER A 23 -11.29 49.70 6.13
CA SER A 23 -10.23 49.28 5.20
C SER A 23 -9.49 48.03 5.68
N ILE A 24 -9.25 47.91 6.99
CA ILE A 24 -8.62 46.74 7.62
C ILE A 24 -9.54 45.53 7.53
N ASN A 25 -10.82 45.67 7.84
CA ASN A 25 -11.79 44.58 7.71
C ASN A 25 -11.91 44.11 6.26
N LYS A 26 -11.86 45.03 5.28
CA LYS A 26 -11.87 44.67 3.85
C LYS A 26 -10.63 43.84 3.47
N LYS A 27 -9.44 44.24 3.92
CA LYS A 27 -8.20 43.46 3.72
C LYS A 27 -8.27 42.09 4.39
N TYR A 28 -8.85 42.02 5.59
CA TYR A 28 -9.05 40.75 6.30
C TYR A 28 -9.98 39.80 5.54
N GLN A 29 -11.11 40.29 5.00
CA GLN A 29 -12.02 39.45 4.21
C GLN A 29 -11.34 38.93 2.93
N GLN A 30 -10.60 39.78 2.23
CA GLN A 30 -9.88 39.37 1.02
C GLN A 30 -8.82 38.29 1.33
N SER A 31 -8.00 38.49 2.36
CA SER A 31 -7.00 37.50 2.76
C SER A 31 -7.63 36.18 3.26
N LYS A 32 -8.82 36.26 3.87
CA LYS A 32 -9.61 35.08 4.26
C LYS A 32 -10.12 34.30 3.04
N GLU A 33 -10.57 34.98 1.99
CA GLU A 33 -11.00 34.36 0.74
C GLU A 33 -9.83 33.65 0.04
N GLU A 34 -8.67 34.32 -0.06
CA GLU A 34 -7.44 33.73 -0.61
C GLU A 34 -7.01 32.47 0.15
N TYR A 35 -7.09 32.48 1.49
CA TYR A 35 -6.81 31.30 2.31
C TYR A 35 -7.80 30.15 2.05
N LEU A 36 -9.09 30.46 1.86
CA LEU A 36 -10.13 29.47 1.58
C LEU A 36 -9.93 28.81 0.21
N GLU A 37 -9.50 29.59 -0.79
CA GLU A 37 -9.19 29.10 -2.14
C GLU A 37 -7.99 28.16 -2.11
N MET A 38 -6.88 28.59 -1.50
CA MET A 38 -5.67 27.77 -1.32
C MET A 38 -5.96 26.47 -0.56
N ARG A 39 -6.84 26.51 0.46
CA ARG A 39 -7.27 25.30 1.18
C ARG A 39 -8.06 24.33 0.29
N ASN A 40 -8.85 24.85 -0.64
CA ASN A 40 -9.63 24.00 -1.56
C ASN A 40 -8.73 23.38 -2.63
N GLU A 41 -7.74 24.10 -3.12
CA GLU A 41 -6.70 23.56 -4.01
C GLU A 41 -5.96 22.40 -3.34
N LEU A 42 -5.47 22.58 -2.12
CA LEU A 42 -4.83 21.52 -1.33
C LEU A 42 -5.71 20.28 -1.15
N LYS A 43 -7.01 20.47 -0.92
CA LYS A 43 -7.97 19.34 -0.85
C LYS A 43 -8.10 18.63 -2.19
N ASN A 44 -8.10 19.37 -3.29
CA ASN A 44 -8.18 18.80 -4.63
C ASN A 44 -6.92 17.98 -4.95
N ASP A 45 -5.74 18.53 -4.68
CA ASP A 45 -4.45 17.85 -4.88
C ASP A 45 -4.37 16.56 -4.05
N ARG A 46 -4.82 16.61 -2.79
CA ARG A 46 -4.93 15.41 -1.94
C ARG A 46 -5.83 14.34 -2.56
N ASN A 47 -6.97 14.74 -3.11
CA ASN A 47 -7.90 13.78 -3.73
C ASN A 47 -7.30 13.18 -5.00
N ILE A 48 -6.57 13.97 -5.79
CA ILE A 48 -5.84 13.49 -6.98
C ILE A 48 -4.79 12.44 -6.56
N LEU A 49 -3.98 12.74 -5.54
CA LEU A 49 -2.96 11.83 -5.01
C LEU A 49 -3.56 10.51 -4.51
N LEU A 50 -4.65 10.56 -3.74
CA LEU A 50 -5.33 9.36 -3.25
C LEU A 50 -5.86 8.49 -4.39
N LYS A 51 -6.36 9.12 -5.47
CA LYS A 51 -6.79 8.40 -6.67
C LYS A 51 -5.62 7.75 -7.40
N THR A 52 -4.51 8.47 -7.59
CA THR A 52 -3.32 7.93 -8.27
C THR A 52 -2.69 6.77 -7.50
N ILE A 53 -2.62 6.87 -6.17
CA ILE A 53 -2.15 5.77 -5.31
C ILE A 53 -3.03 4.53 -5.50
N SER A 54 -4.35 4.70 -5.58
CA SER A 54 -5.29 3.59 -5.77
C SER A 54 -5.11 2.93 -7.15
N GLU A 55 -4.95 3.74 -8.21
CA GLU A 55 -4.70 3.26 -9.58
C GLU A 55 -3.36 2.53 -9.69
N ILE A 56 -2.30 3.04 -9.03
CA ILE A 56 -0.99 2.37 -8.97
C ILE A 56 -1.09 1.06 -8.21
N ALA A 57 -1.78 1.04 -7.07
CA ALA A 57 -1.98 -0.18 -6.29
C ALA A 57 -2.74 -1.24 -7.08
N GLU A 58 -3.75 -0.85 -7.86
CA GLU A 58 -4.48 -1.73 -8.76
C GLU A 58 -3.60 -2.25 -9.90
N SER A 59 -2.82 -1.37 -10.55
CA SER A 59 -1.89 -1.76 -11.61
C SER A 59 -0.82 -2.74 -11.12
N ILE A 60 -0.25 -2.47 -9.95
CA ILE A 60 0.66 -3.39 -9.25
C ILE A 60 -0.07 -4.70 -8.97
N GLY A 61 -1.26 -4.66 -8.37
CA GLY A 61 -2.05 -5.86 -8.09
C GLY A 61 -2.30 -6.73 -9.32
N GLN A 62 -2.63 -6.12 -10.47
CA GLN A 62 -2.82 -6.81 -11.74
C GLN A 62 -1.52 -7.44 -12.27
N VAL A 63 -0.38 -6.74 -12.18
CA VAL A 63 0.93 -7.29 -12.54
C VAL A 63 1.26 -8.48 -11.64
N PHE A 64 1.07 -8.35 -10.32
CA PHE A 64 1.31 -9.45 -9.39
C PHE A 64 0.42 -10.67 -9.66
N ILE A 65 -0.85 -10.49 -10.03
CA ILE A 65 -1.74 -11.59 -10.43
C ILE A 65 -1.26 -12.24 -11.73
N ARG A 66 -0.95 -11.44 -12.76
CA ARG A 66 -0.53 -11.91 -14.08
C ARG A 66 0.79 -12.70 -14.03
N GLU A 67 1.74 -12.23 -13.24
CA GLU A 67 3.05 -12.86 -13.11
C GLU A 67 3.06 -14.02 -12.08
N GLY A 68 1.89 -14.44 -11.57
CA GLY A 68 1.79 -15.59 -10.65
C GLY A 68 2.16 -15.31 -9.20
N TRP A 69 2.41 -14.05 -8.82
CA TRP A 69 2.69 -13.61 -7.45
C TRP A 69 1.41 -13.48 -6.60
N GLY A 70 0.22 -13.65 -7.19
CA GLY A 70 -1.07 -13.58 -6.51
C GLY A 70 -1.32 -14.66 -5.43
N CYS A 71 -0.52 -15.73 -5.40
CA CYS A 71 -0.51 -16.71 -4.30
C CYS A 71 0.18 -16.17 -3.04
N LEU A 72 1.02 -15.14 -3.17
CA LEU A 72 1.41 -14.26 -2.07
C LEU A 72 0.34 -13.18 -1.95
N THR A 73 -0.85 -13.58 -1.50
CA THR A 73 -1.76 -12.62 -0.85
C THR A 73 -0.89 -11.72 0.02
N MET A 74 -1.02 -10.39 -0.11
CA MET A 74 -0.62 -9.53 0.99
C MET A 74 -1.24 -10.16 2.23
N ASN A 75 -0.39 -10.77 3.06
CA ASN A 75 -0.80 -11.63 4.14
C ASN A 75 -1.92 -10.89 4.88
N SER A 76 -3.11 -11.45 5.13
CA SER A 76 -4.28 -10.63 5.53
C SER A 76 -3.98 -9.73 6.74
N LYS A 77 -3.02 -10.14 7.56
CA LYS A 77 -2.40 -9.41 8.69
C LYS A 77 -1.73 -8.09 8.32
N ILE A 78 -1.16 -7.96 7.12
CA ILE A 78 -0.57 -6.73 6.58
C ILE A 78 -1.67 -5.76 6.19
N ILE A 79 -2.69 -6.22 5.44
CA ILE A 79 -3.85 -5.40 5.09
C ILE A 79 -4.58 -4.94 6.35
N GLU A 80 -4.78 -5.83 7.32
CA GLU A 80 -5.42 -5.51 8.61
C GLU A 80 -4.61 -4.50 9.43
N ARG A 81 -3.28 -4.63 9.47
CA ARG A 81 -2.41 -3.66 10.15
C ARG A 81 -2.38 -2.31 9.44
N VAL A 82 -2.29 -2.29 8.12
CA VAL A 82 -2.29 -1.05 7.32
C VAL A 82 -3.63 -0.32 7.45
N SER A 83 -4.75 -1.06 7.48
CA SER A 83 -6.09 -0.49 7.63
C SER A 83 -6.40 0.03 9.05
N GLN A 84 -5.61 -0.37 10.06
CA GLN A 84 -5.74 0.16 11.43
C GLN A 84 -5.08 1.52 11.64
N TYR A 85 -4.20 1.98 10.73
CA TYR A 85 -3.58 3.28 10.90
C TYR A 85 -4.51 4.42 10.45
N HIS A 86 -4.61 5.44 11.30
CA HIS A 86 -5.37 6.66 11.01
C HIS A 86 -4.42 7.73 10.45
N TRP A 87 -4.61 8.12 9.18
CA TRP A 87 -3.81 9.19 8.55
C TRP A 87 -4.09 10.54 9.20
N LYS A 88 -3.23 10.96 10.14
CA LYS A 88 -3.29 12.28 10.78
C LYS A 88 -2.01 13.12 10.63
N ASP A 89 -0.84 12.50 10.44
CA ASP A 89 0.43 13.19 10.17
C ASP A 89 1.21 12.45 9.07
N GLU A 90 1.56 13.15 7.98
CA GLU A 90 2.00 12.57 6.70
C GLU A 90 3.44 12.02 6.72
N GLU A 91 4.40 12.67 7.39
CA GLU A 91 5.82 12.28 7.31
C GLU A 91 6.19 11.09 8.20
N LYS A 92 5.63 11.01 9.42
CA LYS A 92 5.89 9.88 10.33
C LYS A 92 5.20 8.60 9.89
N ASN A 93 3.98 8.71 9.34
CA ASN A 93 3.24 7.53 8.86
C ASN A 93 3.93 6.88 7.66
N ILE A 94 4.46 7.65 6.70
CA ILE A 94 5.12 7.06 5.52
C ILE A 94 6.38 6.28 5.92
N LEU A 95 7.20 6.82 6.84
CA LEU A 95 8.42 6.15 7.31
C LEU A 95 8.11 4.90 8.15
N GLU A 96 7.05 4.96 8.95
CA GLU A 96 6.59 3.84 9.77
C GLU A 96 5.97 2.72 8.91
N LEU A 97 5.17 3.08 7.89
CA LEU A 97 4.62 2.14 6.91
C LEU A 97 5.72 1.51 6.05
N THR A 98 6.69 2.29 5.56
CA THR A 98 7.82 1.74 4.80
C THR A 98 8.64 0.79 5.66
N ASN A 99 8.82 1.07 6.96
CA ASN A 99 9.49 0.14 7.87
C ASN A 99 8.68 -1.14 8.13
N VAL A 100 7.36 -1.04 8.31
CA VAL A 100 6.47 -2.22 8.45
C VAL A 100 6.52 -3.09 7.20
N ILE A 101 6.43 -2.48 6.01
CA ILE A 101 6.52 -3.17 4.73
C ILE A 101 7.91 -3.79 4.55
N THR A 102 8.98 -3.01 4.74
CA THR A 102 10.37 -3.43 4.52
C THR A 102 10.80 -4.53 5.50
N ASN A 103 10.41 -4.43 6.77
CA ASN A 103 10.69 -5.50 7.75
C ASN A 103 9.87 -6.74 7.45
N SER A 104 8.61 -6.60 7.02
CA SER A 104 7.80 -7.74 6.58
C SER A 104 8.44 -8.44 5.37
N VAL A 105 8.91 -7.70 4.36
CA VAL A 105 9.62 -8.25 3.19
C VAL A 105 10.95 -8.91 3.58
N LYS A 106 11.74 -8.30 4.47
CA LYS A 106 12.98 -8.90 5.01
C LYS A 106 12.72 -10.17 5.83
N THR A 107 11.61 -10.23 6.56
CA THR A 107 11.22 -11.47 7.25
C THR A 107 10.72 -12.54 6.28
N HIS A 108 10.13 -12.20 5.13
CA HIS A 108 9.73 -13.18 4.12
C HIS A 108 10.89 -13.74 3.29
N SER A 109 12.03 -13.05 3.19
CA SER A 109 13.26 -13.64 2.62
C SER A 109 14.00 -14.56 3.59
N VAL A 110 13.61 -14.60 4.88
CA VAL A 110 14.28 -15.40 5.93
C VAL A 110 13.35 -16.45 6.58
N GLN A 111 12.03 -16.42 6.34
CA GLN A 111 11.05 -17.31 6.98
C GLN A 111 10.33 -18.30 6.05
N ASN A 112 10.90 -18.65 4.89
CA ASN A 112 10.33 -19.73 4.07
C ASN A 112 10.60 -21.16 4.62
N THR A 113 10.75 -21.33 5.94
CA THR A 113 11.06 -22.64 6.54
C THR A 113 10.14 -23.06 7.70
N THR A 114 9.07 -22.34 8.02
CA THR A 114 8.17 -22.76 9.12
C THR A 114 6.67 -22.54 8.85
N ARG A 115 6.18 -22.84 7.64
CA ARG A 115 4.75 -23.20 7.48
C ARG A 115 4.63 -24.68 7.88
N LYS A 116 3.69 -25.02 8.77
CA LYS A 116 3.43 -26.43 9.10
C LYS A 116 3.02 -27.13 7.80
N PRO A 117 3.68 -28.21 7.37
CA PRO A 117 3.33 -28.91 6.15
C PRO A 117 1.87 -29.36 6.21
N THR A 118 1.05 -28.90 5.27
CA THR A 118 -0.32 -29.36 5.12
C THR A 118 -0.38 -30.20 3.86
N ASN A 119 -0.69 -31.49 4.02
CA ASN A 119 -0.91 -32.42 2.91
C ASN A 119 0.38 -32.85 2.16
N VAL A 120 1.37 -33.33 2.90
CA VAL A 120 2.63 -33.84 2.32
C VAL A 120 2.40 -35.19 1.63
N PHE A 121 2.78 -35.31 0.36
CA PHE A 121 2.76 -36.58 -0.36
C PHE A 121 3.86 -36.67 -1.41
N HIS A 122 4.19 -37.89 -1.84
CA HIS A 122 5.08 -38.12 -2.97
C HIS A 122 4.28 -38.10 -4.27
N GLY A 123 4.75 -37.31 -5.22
CA GLY A 123 4.14 -37.17 -6.52
C GLY A 123 5.13 -37.43 -7.65
N ARG A 124 4.62 -37.90 -8.77
CA ARG A 124 5.39 -38.08 -10.00
C ARG A 124 5.15 -36.88 -10.91
N VAL A 125 6.23 -36.28 -11.39
CA VAL A 125 6.18 -35.22 -12.38
C VAL A 125 5.70 -35.79 -13.71
N VAL A 126 4.58 -35.28 -14.23
CA VAL A 126 4.01 -35.69 -15.52
C VAL A 126 4.41 -34.79 -16.69
N TYR A 127 4.81 -33.55 -16.39
CA TYR A 127 5.31 -32.58 -17.36
C TYR A 127 6.58 -31.88 -16.84
N SER A 128 7.58 -31.69 -17.71
CA SER A 128 8.76 -30.90 -17.34
C SER A 128 8.40 -29.42 -17.23
N TYR A 129 9.00 -28.74 -16.26
CA TYR A 129 8.80 -27.31 -16.04
C TYR A 129 10.16 -26.63 -15.85
N ASN A 130 10.41 -25.60 -16.65
CA ASN A 130 11.60 -24.77 -16.49
C ASN A 130 11.21 -23.48 -15.76
N PRO A 131 11.80 -23.22 -14.58
CA PRO A 131 11.44 -22.06 -13.77
C PRO A 131 11.84 -20.77 -14.50
N GLN A 132 11.00 -19.73 -14.35
CA GLN A 132 11.26 -18.37 -14.81
C GLN A 132 11.91 -17.53 -13.71
N ASN A 133 11.68 -17.89 -12.44
CA ASN A 133 12.17 -17.16 -11.28
C ASN A 133 12.89 -18.08 -10.28
N GLU A 134 13.71 -17.51 -9.39
CA GLU A 134 14.54 -18.27 -8.44
C GLU A 134 13.74 -19.01 -7.35
N TYR A 135 12.50 -18.59 -7.09
CA TYR A 135 11.61 -19.21 -6.10
C TYR A 135 10.75 -20.36 -6.68
N GLU A 136 10.87 -20.62 -7.97
CA GLU A 136 10.15 -21.69 -8.66
C GLU A 136 10.99 -22.98 -8.71
N LEU A 137 10.32 -24.13 -8.61
CA LEU A 137 10.97 -25.43 -8.63
C LEU A 137 11.06 -25.97 -10.06
N LYS A 138 12.27 -26.27 -10.51
CA LYS A 138 12.47 -27.01 -11.77
C LYS A 138 11.91 -28.42 -11.64
N LEU A 139 11.11 -28.83 -12.62
CA LEU A 139 10.57 -30.19 -12.71
C LEU A 139 11.07 -30.92 -13.95
N GLU A 140 11.46 -32.18 -13.78
CA GLU A 140 11.83 -33.07 -14.89
C GLU A 140 10.80 -34.19 -15.01
N LYS A 141 10.18 -34.34 -16.18
CA LYS A 141 9.16 -35.38 -16.40
C LYS A 141 9.69 -36.77 -16.01
N GLY A 142 8.90 -37.49 -15.22
CA GLY A 142 9.23 -38.80 -14.67
C GLY A 142 9.99 -38.76 -13.35
N GLU A 143 10.43 -37.58 -12.88
CA GLU A 143 11.04 -37.42 -11.56
C GLU A 143 9.99 -37.58 -10.44
N TRP A 144 10.46 -38.03 -9.29
CA TRP A 144 9.70 -38.07 -8.05
C TRP A 144 10.05 -36.89 -7.18
N ILE A 145 9.03 -36.20 -6.67
CA ILE A 145 9.18 -35.06 -5.78
C ILE A 145 8.32 -35.23 -4.53
N THR A 146 8.65 -34.47 -3.49
CA THR A 146 7.81 -34.37 -2.29
C THR A 146 6.98 -33.09 -2.40
N VAL A 147 5.67 -33.22 -2.50
CA VAL A 147 4.75 -32.07 -2.42
C VAL A 147 4.54 -31.74 -0.94
N ILE A 148 4.73 -30.47 -0.57
CA ILE A 148 4.71 -29.97 0.81
C ILE A 148 3.41 -29.21 1.10
N SER A 149 2.88 -28.47 0.13
CA SER A 149 1.60 -27.77 0.23
C SER A 149 0.84 -27.79 -1.10
N THR A 150 -0.49 -27.93 -1.02
CA THR A 150 -1.41 -27.94 -2.16
C THR A 150 -2.35 -26.73 -2.22
N ASP A 151 -1.92 -25.57 -1.74
CA ASP A 151 -2.76 -24.39 -1.62
C ASP A 151 -2.96 -23.68 -2.99
N GLY A 152 -3.98 -24.10 -3.74
CA GLY A 152 -4.40 -23.46 -4.99
C GLY A 152 -3.78 -24.05 -6.25
N GLU A 153 -3.57 -23.21 -7.26
CA GLU A 153 -3.05 -23.61 -8.59
C GLU A 153 -1.54 -23.81 -8.64
N TRP A 154 -0.82 -23.30 -7.63
CA TRP A 154 0.62 -23.47 -7.47
C TRP A 154 0.89 -24.23 -6.17
N TRP A 155 1.57 -25.35 -6.30
CA TRP A 155 1.95 -26.18 -5.16
C TRP A 155 3.40 -25.91 -4.78
N GLU A 156 3.71 -26.10 -3.51
CA GLU A 156 5.08 -26.07 -3.00
C GLU A 156 5.58 -27.49 -2.85
N GLY A 157 6.83 -27.74 -3.24
CA GLY A 157 7.46 -29.04 -3.04
C GLY A 157 8.97 -28.97 -3.06
N GLU A 158 9.57 -30.13 -2.87
CA GLU A 158 11.00 -30.32 -2.78
C GLU A 158 11.47 -31.34 -3.83
N SER A 159 12.51 -30.97 -4.58
CA SER A 159 13.27 -31.85 -5.46
C SER A 159 14.76 -31.58 -5.27
N LYS A 160 15.56 -32.65 -5.14
CA LYS A 160 17.03 -32.58 -5.08
C LYS A 160 17.55 -31.57 -4.04
N GLY A 161 16.86 -31.46 -2.89
CA GLY A 161 17.20 -30.54 -1.79
C GLY A 161 16.87 -29.06 -2.04
N LYS A 162 16.16 -28.74 -3.13
CA LYS A 162 15.62 -27.41 -3.40
C LYS A 162 14.12 -27.39 -3.15
N ILE A 163 13.64 -26.36 -2.48
CA ILE A 163 12.22 -26.09 -2.25
C ILE A 163 11.79 -24.94 -3.13
N GLY A 164 10.63 -25.06 -3.76
CA GLY A 164 10.05 -24.00 -4.58
C GLY A 164 8.61 -24.32 -4.99
N ILE A 165 7.99 -23.35 -5.65
CA ILE A 165 6.62 -23.52 -6.17
C ILE A 165 6.61 -24.02 -7.61
N PHE A 166 5.56 -24.73 -8.00
CA PHE A 166 5.34 -25.21 -9.37
C PHE A 166 3.84 -25.35 -9.66
N PRO A 167 3.40 -25.37 -10.93
CA PRO A 167 1.98 -25.51 -11.25
C PRO A 167 1.43 -26.88 -10.83
N SER A 168 0.29 -26.91 -10.14
CA SER A 168 -0.30 -28.11 -9.53
C SER A 168 -0.49 -29.28 -10.51
N HIS A 169 -0.93 -28.99 -11.74
CA HIS A 169 -1.22 -29.98 -12.78
C HIS A 169 0.01 -30.69 -13.37
N TYR A 170 1.23 -30.33 -12.93
CA TYR A 170 2.48 -30.92 -13.42
C TYR A 170 2.88 -32.15 -12.61
N VAL A 171 2.20 -32.43 -11.51
CA VAL A 171 2.53 -33.51 -10.58
C VAL A 171 1.27 -34.30 -10.24
N GLU A 172 1.34 -35.61 -10.41
CA GLU A 172 0.28 -36.52 -10.01
C GLU A 172 0.67 -37.24 -8.72
N ARG A 173 -0.28 -37.34 -7.79
CA ARG A 173 -0.10 -38.13 -6.57
C ARG A 173 0.10 -39.60 -6.94
N ASP A 174 1.01 -40.28 -6.27
CA ASP A 174 1.13 -41.73 -6.39
C ASP A 174 -0.13 -42.40 -5.83
N VAL A 175 -1.04 -42.81 -6.71
CA VAL A 175 -2.19 -43.64 -6.35
C VAL A 175 -1.83 -45.06 -6.74
N LYS A 176 -1.45 -45.88 -5.77
CA LYS A 176 -1.34 -47.34 -5.99
C LYS A 176 -2.69 -47.85 -6.46
N ILE A 177 -2.80 -48.19 -7.74
CA ILE A 177 -3.93 -48.92 -8.30
C ILE A 177 -3.74 -50.37 -7.83
N ASN A 178 -4.51 -50.77 -6.82
CA ASN A 178 -4.64 -52.17 -6.42
C ASN A 178 -5.50 -52.93 -7.44
#